data_AF-A0A7W0P914-F1
#
_entry.id   AF-A0A7W0P914-F1
#
_cell.length_a   1.000
_cell.length_b   1.000
_cell.length_c   1.000
_cell.angle_alpha   90.00
_cell.angle_beta   90.00
_cell.angle_gamma   90.00
#
_symmetry.space_group_name_H-M   'P 1'
#
loop_
_entity.id
_entity.type
_entity.pdbx_description
1 polymer ?
#
loop_
_entity_poly.entity_id
_entity_poly.type
_entity_poly.pdbx_seq_one_letter_code
_entity_poly.pdbx_strand_id
1 'polypeptide(L)'
;MAEAAFLPLPYPECGVIEENTLAEQSLALALDLPDHPLVLGGCCCAHIGAVEALSARHGRLALVWLDAHGDLNTPQTSPSGNPWGMPLRMLIDGGTVQAEDVALVGARALDPPEVDYIAASGIHTGEHALENALSGAEGAYVALDCDVLDPADVAPFMPEPGGLRLR
;
A
#
# COMPACT_ATOMS: atom_id res chain seq x y z
N MET A 1 -0.27 -20.09 1.63
CA MET A 1 -0.34 -18.86 0.81
C MET A 1 -0.34 -19.17 -0.67
N ALA A 2 0.68 -19.87 -1.23
CA ALA A 2 0.75 -20.15 -2.67
C ALA A 2 -0.50 -20.85 -3.24
N GLU A 3 -1.02 -21.91 -2.61
CA GLU A 3 -2.20 -22.63 -3.11
C GLU A 3 -3.48 -21.78 -3.17
N ALA A 4 -3.61 -20.79 -2.27
CA ALA A 4 -4.79 -19.92 -2.24
C ALA A 4 -4.83 -18.95 -3.43
N ALA A 5 -3.66 -18.57 -3.97
CA ALA A 5 -3.56 -17.68 -5.12
C ALA A 5 -4.06 -18.32 -6.43
N PHE A 6 -4.10 -19.66 -6.50
CA PHE A 6 -4.56 -20.43 -7.66
C PHE A 6 -5.96 -21.03 -7.45
N LEU A 7 -6.69 -20.61 -6.43
CA LEU A 7 -8.06 -21.06 -6.24
C LEU A 7 -8.90 -20.59 -7.44
N PRO A 8 -9.66 -21.50 -8.09
CA PRO A 8 -10.51 -21.11 -9.20
C PRO A 8 -11.58 -20.15 -8.70
N LEU A 9 -11.51 -18.91 -9.19
CA LEU A 9 -12.52 -17.90 -8.91
C LEU A 9 -13.57 -17.91 -10.01
N PRO A 10 -14.88 -17.76 -9.68
CA PRO A 10 -15.95 -17.76 -10.66
C PRO A 10 -16.04 -16.44 -11.46
N TYR A 11 -14.96 -15.64 -11.48
CA TYR A 11 -14.87 -14.32 -12.11
C TYR A 11 -13.91 -14.42 -13.31
N PRO A 12 -14.41 -14.52 -14.56
CA PRO A 12 -13.56 -14.66 -15.74
C PRO A 12 -12.63 -13.47 -16.00
N GLU A 13 -12.95 -12.31 -15.41
CA GLU A 13 -12.12 -11.10 -15.41
C GLU A 13 -10.94 -11.16 -14.44
N CYS A 14 -10.88 -12.17 -13.56
CA CYS A 14 -9.78 -12.35 -12.63
C CYS A 14 -8.59 -13.04 -13.31
N GLY A 15 -7.43 -12.41 -13.23
CA GLY A 15 -6.15 -13.00 -13.61
C GLY A 15 -5.29 -13.31 -12.38
N VAL A 16 -4.40 -14.29 -12.51
CA VAL A 16 -3.33 -14.55 -11.54
C VAL A 16 -2.01 -14.11 -12.17
N ILE A 17 -1.25 -13.31 -11.44
CA ILE A 17 0.09 -12.88 -11.85
C ILE A 17 1.09 -13.70 -11.05
N GLU A 18 1.84 -14.53 -11.76
CA GLU A 18 2.91 -15.35 -11.21
C GLU A 18 4.21 -15.03 -11.94
N GLU A 19 5.12 -14.37 -11.25
CA GLU A 19 6.45 -14.03 -11.77
C GLU A 19 7.52 -14.22 -10.70
N ASN A 20 8.78 -14.36 -11.13
CA ASN A 20 9.89 -14.75 -10.24
C ASN A 20 10.40 -13.61 -9.35
N THR A 21 10.15 -12.37 -9.75
CA THR A 21 10.62 -11.18 -9.04
C THR A 21 9.51 -10.16 -8.86
N LEU A 22 9.63 -9.33 -7.81
CA LEU A 22 8.70 -8.23 -7.57
C LEU A 22 8.61 -7.27 -8.78
N ALA A 23 9.73 -7.02 -9.45
CA ALA A 23 9.76 -6.15 -10.63
C ALA A 23 8.95 -6.73 -11.80
N GLU A 24 9.09 -8.03 -12.06
CA GLU A 24 8.30 -8.72 -13.08
C GLU A 24 6.81 -8.75 -12.72
N GLN A 25 6.47 -9.00 -11.44
CA GLN A 25 5.07 -8.95 -10.96
C GLN A 25 4.45 -7.57 -11.13
N SER A 26 5.16 -6.51 -10.72
CA SER A 26 4.71 -5.12 -10.88
C SER A 26 4.51 -4.75 -12.34
N LEU A 27 5.44 -5.16 -13.22
CA LEU A 27 5.34 -4.91 -14.66
C LEU A 27 4.15 -5.66 -15.28
N ALA A 28 3.99 -6.94 -14.99
CA ALA A 28 2.88 -7.74 -15.49
C ALA A 28 1.53 -7.15 -15.05
N LEU A 29 1.44 -6.71 -13.80
CA LEU A 29 0.25 -6.05 -13.26
C LEU A 29 -0.03 -4.74 -13.99
N ALA A 30 0.99 -3.91 -14.19
CA ALA A 30 0.84 -2.61 -14.83
C ALA A 30 0.38 -2.69 -16.30
N LEU A 31 0.71 -3.77 -17.01
CA LEU A 31 0.41 -3.92 -18.43
C LEU A 31 -1.07 -4.23 -18.74
N ASP A 32 -1.79 -4.89 -17.83
CA ASP A 32 -3.17 -5.37 -18.07
C ASP A 32 -4.16 -4.91 -16.99
N LEU A 33 -3.81 -3.86 -16.25
CA LEU A 33 -4.65 -3.35 -15.17
C LEU A 33 -5.90 -2.66 -15.71
N PRO A 34 -7.13 -3.01 -15.28
CA PRO A 34 -8.33 -2.24 -15.61
C PRO A 34 -8.36 -0.87 -14.89
N ASP A 35 -9.28 0.03 -15.27
CA ASP A 35 -9.43 1.35 -14.61
C ASP A 35 -9.83 1.23 -13.13
N HIS A 36 -10.56 0.17 -12.75
CA HIS A 36 -11.04 -0.06 -11.39
C HIS A 36 -10.66 -1.48 -10.93
N PRO A 37 -9.37 -1.72 -10.63
CA PRO A 37 -8.90 -3.05 -10.26
C PRO A 37 -9.17 -3.37 -8.78
N LEU A 38 -9.38 -4.65 -8.48
CA LEU A 38 -9.15 -5.21 -7.16
C LEU A 38 -7.88 -6.06 -7.22
N VAL A 39 -6.83 -5.64 -6.52
CA VAL A 39 -5.56 -6.37 -6.46
C VAL A 39 -5.48 -7.08 -5.12
N LEU A 40 -5.45 -8.42 -5.14
CA LEU A 40 -5.26 -9.24 -3.95
C LEU A 40 -3.80 -9.68 -3.88
N GLY A 41 -3.03 -8.98 -3.05
CA GLY A 41 -1.61 -9.24 -2.86
C GLY A 41 -1.31 -10.31 -1.81
N GLY A 42 -0.04 -10.71 -1.75
CA GLY A 42 0.51 -11.46 -0.61
C GLY A 42 1.21 -10.58 0.43
N CYS A 43 1.54 -9.33 0.07
CA CYS A 43 2.09 -8.29 0.94
C CYS A 43 1.89 -6.91 0.28
N CYS A 44 2.22 -5.83 1.01
CA CYS A 44 2.07 -4.45 0.57
C CYS A 44 2.85 -4.09 -0.72
N CYS A 45 3.90 -4.85 -1.08
CA CYS A 45 4.60 -4.64 -2.36
C CYS A 45 3.70 -4.84 -3.58
N ALA A 46 2.59 -5.59 -3.46
CA ALA A 46 1.64 -5.79 -4.56
C ALA A 46 0.96 -4.49 -5.03
N HIS A 47 0.97 -3.44 -4.19
CA HIS A 47 0.39 -2.14 -4.55
C HIS A 47 1.26 -1.36 -5.55
N ILE A 48 2.58 -1.62 -5.62
CA ILE A 48 3.52 -0.78 -6.38
C ILE A 48 3.13 -0.70 -7.86
N GLY A 49 3.04 -1.84 -8.55
CA GLY A 49 2.72 -1.86 -9.98
C GLY A 49 1.32 -1.31 -10.29
N ALA A 50 0.36 -1.50 -9.38
CA ALA A 50 -1.00 -0.97 -9.54
C ALA A 50 -1.03 0.55 -9.45
N VAL A 51 -0.37 1.12 -8.43
CA VAL A 51 -0.31 2.57 -8.22
C VAL A 51 0.48 3.23 -9.35
N GLU A 52 1.60 2.65 -9.78
CA GLU A 52 2.39 3.14 -10.92
C GLU A 52 1.56 3.20 -12.20
N ALA A 53 0.84 2.13 -12.53
CA ALA A 53 0.03 2.06 -13.73
C ALA A 53 -1.14 3.04 -13.70
N LEU A 54 -1.84 3.16 -12.57
CA LEU A 54 -2.97 4.07 -12.42
C LEU A 54 -2.50 5.53 -12.40
N SER A 55 -1.40 5.85 -11.71
CA SER A 55 -0.83 7.21 -11.67
C SER A 55 -0.28 7.66 -13.03
N ALA A 56 0.19 6.72 -13.86
CA ALA A 56 0.60 7.05 -15.23
C ALA A 56 -0.59 7.35 -16.16
N ARG A 57 -1.78 6.81 -15.87
CA ARG A 57 -3.00 6.94 -16.70
C ARG A 57 -3.93 8.05 -16.27
N HIS A 58 -4.04 8.20 -14.96
CA HIS A 58 -4.86 9.20 -14.29
C HIS A 58 -3.94 10.31 -13.82
N GLY A 59 -4.44 11.54 -13.67
CA GLY A 59 -3.62 12.64 -13.20
C GLY A 59 -3.30 12.50 -11.71
N ARG A 60 -3.60 13.52 -10.92
CA ARG A 60 -3.26 13.51 -9.49
C ARG A 60 -4.09 12.48 -8.72
N LEU A 61 -3.49 11.38 -8.29
CA LEU A 61 -4.14 10.35 -7.47
C LEU A 61 -3.83 10.54 -5.98
N ALA A 62 -4.87 10.53 -5.15
CA ALA A 62 -4.71 10.38 -3.71
C ALA A 62 -4.40 8.92 -3.36
N LEU A 63 -3.45 8.69 -2.45
CA LEU A 63 -3.12 7.37 -1.93
C LEU A 63 -3.59 7.26 -0.48
N VAL A 64 -4.57 6.39 -0.24
CA VAL A 64 -5.03 6.06 1.11
C VAL A 64 -4.35 4.76 1.52
N TRP A 65 -3.35 4.86 2.41
CA TRP A 65 -2.56 3.75 2.91
C TRP A 65 -3.07 3.35 4.30
N LEU A 66 -3.87 2.29 4.36
CA LEU A 66 -4.40 1.73 5.61
C LEU A 66 -3.50 0.60 6.07
N ASP A 67 -2.74 0.85 7.14
CA ASP A 67 -1.66 -0.03 7.57
C ASP A 67 -1.34 0.22 9.05
N ALA A 68 -0.91 -0.80 9.79
CA ALA A 68 -0.38 -0.59 11.13
C ALA A 68 1.06 -0.06 11.12
N HIS A 69 1.81 -0.33 10.06
CA HIS A 69 3.18 0.09 9.84
C HIS A 69 3.24 1.29 8.90
N GLY A 70 4.44 1.84 8.72
CA GLY A 70 4.67 2.99 7.86
C GLY A 70 4.88 2.60 6.40
N ASP A 71 5.53 1.47 6.16
CA ASP A 71 6.06 1.07 4.84
C ASP A 71 6.97 2.14 4.21
N LEU A 72 7.62 2.93 5.07
CA LEU A 72 8.34 4.15 4.72
C LEU A 72 9.87 4.01 4.82
N ASN A 73 10.35 2.82 5.16
CA ASN A 73 11.77 2.55 5.20
C ASN A 73 12.42 2.56 3.80
N THR A 74 13.72 2.83 3.78
CA THR A 74 14.59 2.60 2.63
C THR A 74 15.49 1.38 2.88
N PRO A 75 16.23 0.89 1.87
CA PRO A 75 17.23 -0.16 2.09
C PRO A 75 18.30 0.20 3.14
N GLN A 76 18.52 1.49 3.39
CA GLN A 76 19.49 1.97 4.37
C GLN A 76 18.89 2.11 5.78
N THR A 77 17.60 2.36 5.90
CA THR A 77 16.95 2.59 7.21
C THR A 77 16.27 1.35 7.77
N SER A 78 15.87 0.40 6.91
CA SER A 78 15.12 -0.78 7.33
C SER A 78 15.93 -1.64 8.31
N PRO A 79 15.36 -2.00 9.48
CA PRO A 79 16.02 -2.88 10.44
C PRO A 79 16.02 -4.34 9.97
N SER A 80 15.07 -4.74 9.12
CA SER A 80 14.92 -6.12 8.64
C SER A 80 15.58 -6.37 7.28
N GLY A 81 15.76 -5.32 6.47
CA GLY A 81 16.18 -5.43 5.07
C GLY A 81 15.12 -6.02 4.14
N ASN A 82 13.92 -6.31 4.65
CA ASN A 82 12.84 -6.88 3.85
C ASN A 82 12.08 -5.77 3.09
N PRO A 83 11.76 -5.96 1.80
CA PRO A 83 11.16 -4.93 0.95
C PRO A 83 9.71 -4.59 1.30
N TRP A 84 9.01 -5.48 2.02
CA TRP A 84 7.62 -5.28 2.43
C TRP A 84 7.37 -4.06 3.32
N GLY A 85 8.39 -3.53 4.00
CA GLY A 85 8.31 -2.31 4.81
C GLY A 85 8.79 -1.06 4.09
N MET A 86 8.93 -1.13 2.77
CA MET A 86 9.40 -0.04 1.91
C MET A 86 8.43 0.41 0.79
N PRO A 87 7.30 -0.26 0.47
CA PRO A 87 6.58 0.01 -0.78
C PRO A 87 6.00 1.42 -0.85
N LEU A 88 5.50 1.98 0.26
CA LEU A 88 5.02 3.36 0.26
C LEU A 88 6.17 4.35 0.00
N ARG A 89 7.35 4.11 0.61
CA ARG A 89 8.54 4.93 0.34
C ARG A 89 8.98 4.85 -1.11
N MET A 90 8.96 3.66 -1.71
CA MET A 90 9.35 3.44 -3.09
C MET A 90 8.48 4.24 -4.06
N LEU A 91 7.16 4.29 -3.80
CA LEU A 91 6.22 5.07 -4.61
C LEU A 91 6.49 6.58 -4.52
N ILE A 92 6.80 7.08 -3.32
CA ILE A 92 7.08 8.51 -3.11
C ILE A 92 8.45 8.90 -3.69
N ASP A 93 9.51 8.18 -3.32
CA ASP A 93 10.88 8.49 -3.78
C ASP A 93 11.04 8.22 -5.30
N GLY A 94 10.24 7.32 -5.88
CA GLY A 94 10.14 7.09 -7.31
C GLY A 94 9.39 8.19 -8.07
N GLY A 95 8.73 9.12 -7.38
CA GLY A 95 7.96 10.21 -7.95
C GLY A 95 6.58 9.79 -8.50
N THR A 96 6.14 8.56 -8.23
CA THR A 96 4.84 8.03 -8.65
C THR A 96 3.69 8.76 -7.97
N VAL A 97 3.88 9.13 -6.70
CA VAL A 97 2.94 9.95 -5.91
C VAL A 97 3.71 11.01 -5.13
N GLN A 98 3.09 12.16 -4.87
CA GLN A 98 3.66 13.15 -3.96
C GLN A 98 3.28 12.80 -2.52
N ALA A 99 4.17 13.07 -1.56
CA ALA A 99 3.89 12.82 -0.15
C ALA A 99 2.62 13.54 0.37
N GLU A 100 2.33 14.74 -0.15
CA GLU A 100 1.12 15.51 0.16
C GLU A 100 -0.18 14.90 -0.41
N ASP A 101 -0.07 13.90 -1.29
CA ASP A 101 -1.22 13.14 -1.80
C ASP A 101 -1.49 11.86 -0.99
N VAL A 102 -0.74 11.63 0.09
CA VAL A 102 -0.80 10.40 0.88
C VAL A 102 -1.53 10.64 2.20
N ALA A 103 -2.54 9.81 2.48
CA ALA A 103 -3.11 9.62 3.80
C ALA A 103 -2.61 8.30 4.39
N LEU A 104 -1.81 8.36 5.47
CA LEU A 104 -1.39 7.19 6.23
C LEU A 104 -2.32 7.00 7.44
N VAL A 105 -3.04 5.89 7.46
CA VAL A 105 -4.20 5.66 8.34
C VAL A 105 -3.99 4.40 9.17
N GLY A 106 -4.03 4.54 10.49
CA GLY A 106 -3.90 3.42 11.43
C GLY A 106 -2.47 3.11 11.85
N ALA A 107 -1.48 3.77 11.24
CA ALA A 107 -0.07 3.58 11.55
C ALA A 107 0.23 3.86 13.04
N ARG A 108 0.84 2.87 13.68
CA ARG A 108 1.14 2.85 15.12
C ARG A 108 2.40 2.06 15.47
N ALA A 109 2.91 1.25 14.53
CA ALA A 109 4.16 0.52 14.64
C ALA A 109 5.18 1.08 13.63
N LEU A 110 5.79 2.21 13.99
CA LEU A 110 6.73 2.94 13.13
C LEU A 110 8.16 2.79 13.63
N ASP A 111 9.08 2.55 12.70
CA ASP A 111 10.51 2.66 13.00
C ASP A 111 10.90 4.14 13.17
N PRO A 112 11.92 4.47 14.00
CA PRO A 112 12.33 5.86 14.21
C PRO A 112 12.60 6.65 12.91
N PRO A 113 13.28 6.10 11.88
CA PRO A 113 13.46 6.80 10.61
C PRO A 113 12.16 7.09 9.85
N GLU A 114 11.13 6.25 10.00
CA GLU A 114 9.81 6.48 9.39
C GLU A 114 9.09 7.64 10.09
N VAL A 115 9.18 7.71 11.43
CA VAL A 115 8.65 8.84 12.20
C VAL A 115 9.28 10.17 11.75
N ASP A 116 10.61 10.19 11.62
CA ASP A 116 11.34 11.37 11.15
C ASP A 116 10.93 11.76 9.73
N TYR A 117 10.73 10.77 8.84
CA TYR A 117 10.30 11.01 7.46
C TYR A 117 8.87 11.55 7.39
N ILE A 118 7.92 10.99 8.15
CA ILE A 118 6.53 11.46 8.22
C ILE A 118 6.52 12.93 8.66
N ALA A 119 7.31 13.29 9.67
CA ALA A 119 7.40 14.67 10.17
C ALA A 119 7.96 15.66 9.13
N ALA A 120 8.71 15.20 8.15
CA ALA A 120 9.40 16.04 7.16
C ALA A 120 8.81 16.03 5.75
N SER A 121 7.98 15.03 5.39
CA SER A 121 7.57 14.74 4.01
C SER A 121 6.26 15.42 3.58
N GLY A 122 5.36 15.71 4.52
CA GLY A 122 4.03 16.23 4.22
C GLY A 122 2.93 15.16 4.11
N ILE A 123 3.25 13.90 4.40
CA ILE A 123 2.26 12.82 4.53
C ILE A 123 1.20 13.21 5.57
N HIS A 124 -0.06 13.03 5.20
CA HIS A 124 -1.17 13.31 6.10
C HIS A 124 -1.44 12.13 7.03
N THR A 125 -1.49 12.43 8.34
CA THR A 125 -1.84 11.48 9.40
C THR A 125 -2.91 12.10 10.31
N GLY A 126 -3.59 11.27 11.11
CA GLY A 126 -4.62 11.72 12.06
C GLY A 126 -6.01 11.88 11.44
N GLU A 127 -6.91 12.55 12.17
CA GLU A 127 -8.36 12.60 11.88
C GLU A 127 -8.69 13.14 10.49
N HIS A 128 -7.96 14.15 10.02
CA HIS A 128 -8.22 14.80 8.73
C HIS A 128 -7.34 14.29 7.58
N ALA A 129 -6.68 13.14 7.76
CA ALA A 129 -5.71 12.65 6.80
C ALA A 129 -6.34 12.41 5.41
N LEU A 130 -7.52 11.77 5.41
CA LEU A 130 -8.24 11.46 4.18
C LEU A 130 -8.69 12.73 3.45
N GLU A 131 -9.33 13.68 4.14
CA GLU A 131 -9.83 14.90 3.49
C GLU A 131 -8.69 15.71 2.88
N ASN A 132 -7.55 15.78 3.58
CA ASN A 132 -6.38 16.50 3.09
C ASN A 132 -5.79 15.85 1.84
N ALA A 133 -5.56 14.52 1.86
CA ALA A 133 -5.01 13.79 0.72
C ALA A 133 -5.95 13.80 -0.51
N LEU A 134 -7.27 13.73 -0.28
CA LEU A 134 -8.27 13.76 -1.35
C LEU A 134 -8.46 15.16 -1.96
N SER A 135 -7.98 16.22 -1.31
CA SER A 135 -8.21 17.59 -1.72
C SER A 135 -7.53 17.90 -3.07
N GLY A 136 -8.36 18.00 -4.12
CA GLY A 136 -7.89 18.28 -5.48
C GLY A 136 -7.36 17.06 -6.24
N ALA A 137 -7.50 15.85 -5.69
CA ALA A 137 -7.22 14.61 -6.39
C ALA A 137 -8.31 14.29 -7.43
N GLU A 138 -7.91 13.70 -8.56
CA GLU A 138 -8.79 13.25 -9.65
C GLU A 138 -9.31 11.83 -9.43
N GLY A 139 -8.69 11.09 -8.52
CA GLY A 139 -9.06 9.75 -8.13
C GLY A 139 -8.34 9.33 -6.85
N ALA A 140 -8.68 8.15 -6.33
CA ALA A 140 -8.03 7.60 -5.15
C ALA A 140 -7.67 6.13 -5.37
N TYR A 141 -6.51 5.74 -4.86
CA TYR A 141 -6.12 4.35 -4.68
C TYR A 141 -6.15 4.03 -3.18
N VAL A 142 -6.76 2.90 -2.83
CA VAL A 142 -6.83 2.42 -1.45
C VAL A 142 -5.93 1.20 -1.32
N ALA A 143 -4.82 1.35 -0.60
CA ALA A 143 -3.97 0.25 -0.16
C ALA A 143 -4.43 -0.18 1.24
N LEU A 144 -4.69 -1.48 1.41
CA LEU A 144 -5.18 -2.04 2.66
C LEU A 144 -4.29 -3.20 3.07
N ASP A 145 -3.46 -2.99 4.09
CA ASP A 145 -2.94 -4.09 4.90
C ASP A 145 -3.99 -4.45 5.95
N CYS A 146 -4.21 -5.75 6.13
CA CYS A 146 -5.13 -6.26 7.13
C CYS A 146 -4.64 -6.02 8.57
N ASP A 147 -3.35 -5.79 8.81
CA ASP A 147 -2.85 -5.49 10.15
C ASP A 147 -3.23 -4.11 10.69
N VAL A 148 -3.76 -3.22 9.84
CA VAL A 148 -4.42 -1.99 10.29
C VAL A 148 -5.55 -2.28 11.29
N LEU A 149 -6.19 -3.45 11.14
CA LEU A 149 -7.26 -3.93 12.00
C LEU A 149 -6.71 -4.57 13.28
N ASP A 150 -7.52 -4.54 14.34
CA ASP A 150 -7.14 -5.18 15.60
C ASP A 150 -7.05 -6.71 15.45
N PRO A 151 -6.01 -7.35 16.03
CA PRO A 151 -5.81 -8.79 15.93
C PRO A 151 -6.90 -9.63 16.62
N ALA A 152 -7.81 -9.01 17.38
CA ALA A 152 -9.02 -9.70 17.85
C ALA A 152 -10.02 -10.00 16.73
N ASP A 153 -9.99 -9.25 15.62
CA ASP A 153 -10.95 -9.36 14.52
C ASP A 153 -10.38 -10.07 13.29
N VAL A 154 -9.06 -10.03 13.08
CA VAL A 154 -8.35 -10.65 11.94
C VAL A 154 -7.02 -11.28 12.37
N ALA A 155 -6.46 -12.15 11.52
CA ALA A 155 -5.18 -12.82 11.77
C ALA A 155 -4.13 -12.46 10.68
N PRO A 156 -3.54 -11.25 10.72
CA PRO A 156 -2.48 -10.84 9.79
C PRO A 156 -1.13 -11.49 10.15
N PHE A 157 -0.14 -11.38 9.26
CA PHE A 157 1.20 -11.92 9.51
C PHE A 157 1.97 -11.11 10.57
N MET A 158 1.81 -9.78 10.60
CA MET A 158 2.41 -8.87 11.58
C MET A 158 1.32 -8.18 12.42
N PRO A 159 0.68 -8.88 13.37
CA PRO A 159 -0.41 -8.30 14.14
C PRO A 159 0.07 -7.21 15.10
N GLU A 160 -0.54 -6.03 15.01
CA GLU A 160 -0.29 -4.91 15.93
C GLU A 160 -1.53 -4.60 16.78
N PRO A 161 -1.42 -4.58 18.13
CA PRO A 161 -2.57 -4.32 19.00
C PRO A 161 -3.11 -2.89 18.87
N GLY A 162 -4.37 -2.67 19.26
CA GLY A 162 -4.98 -1.35 19.27
C GLY A 162 -5.37 -0.84 17.88
N GLY A 163 -5.65 -1.77 16.97
CA GLY A 163 -6.06 -1.49 15.60
C GLY A 163 -7.54 -1.14 15.47
N LEU A 164 -7.95 -0.89 14.22
CA LEU A 164 -9.34 -0.62 13.88
C LEU A 164 -10.20 -1.86 14.10
N ARG A 165 -11.41 -1.68 14.62
CA ARG A 165 -12.36 -2.77 14.84
C ARG A 165 -13.32 -2.87 13.66
N LEU A 166 -13.72 -4.10 13.30
CA LEU A 166 -14.71 -4.33 12.24
C LEU A 166 -16.17 -4.02 12.65
N ARG A 167 -16.40 -3.55 13.88
CA ARG A 167 -17.72 -3.30 14.47
C ARG A 167 -17.78 -1.99 15.22
#